data_AF-A0A948PSX1-F1
#
_entry.id   AF-A0A948PSX1-F1
#
_cell.length_a   1.000
_cell.length_b   1.000
_cell.length_c   1.000
_cell.angle_alpha   90.00
_cell.angle_beta   90.00
_cell.angle_gamma   90.00
#
_symmetry.space_group_name_H-M   'P 1'
#
loop_
_entity.id
_entity.type
_entity.pdbx_description
1 polymer ?
#
loop_
_entity_poly.entity_id
_entity_poly.type
_entity_poly.pdbx_seq_one_letter_code
_entity_poly.pdbx_strand_id
1 'polypeptide(L)'
;MKHWRIYLLLIIIFLVGGGVLARLFSLQILQYDYYSVLAQDQHQLHKTLFPERGEIFLQDLSLSRRNGDEVHYPLAINKEFQQVYLIPNKIIEQEKDEMVNKLSDLLDLNKEVILQRINKQDDPYEPLKHKV
;
A
#
# COMPACT_ATOMS: atom_id res chain seq x y z
N MET A 1 43.82 28.91 -44.44
CA MET A 1 43.02 28.30 -43.34
C MET A 1 41.74 29.13 -43.09
N LYS A 2 40.78 29.18 -44.05
CA LYS A 2 39.68 30.18 -44.04
C LYS A 2 38.46 29.80 -43.18
N HIS A 3 38.38 28.57 -42.67
CA HIS A 3 37.23 28.07 -41.88
C HIS A 3 37.59 27.46 -40.52
N TRP A 4 38.78 27.78 -39.97
CA TRP A 4 39.27 27.22 -38.70
C TRP A 4 38.28 27.35 -37.52
N ARG A 5 37.55 28.47 -37.46
CA ARG A 5 36.53 28.73 -36.43
C ARG A 5 35.41 27.68 -36.43
N ILE A 6 35.01 27.19 -37.61
CA ILE A 6 33.93 26.20 -37.76
C ILE A 6 34.42 24.82 -37.31
N TYR A 7 35.64 24.43 -37.67
CA TYR A 7 36.24 23.17 -37.21
C TYR A 7 36.43 23.16 -35.70
N LEU A 8 36.83 24.30 -35.11
CA LEU A 8 36.97 24.42 -33.66
C LEU A 8 35.61 24.25 -32.94
N LEU A 9 34.54 24.88 -33.44
CA LEU A 9 33.20 24.71 -32.88
C LEU A 9 32.72 23.25 -33.00
N LEU A 10 32.98 22.61 -34.14
CA LEU A 10 32.61 21.21 -34.36
C LEU A 10 33.32 20.28 -33.36
N ILE A 11 34.62 20.47 -33.14
CA ILE A 11 35.40 19.70 -32.16
C ILE A 11 34.84 19.87 -30.74
N ILE A 12 34.48 21.08 -30.35
CA ILE A 12 33.88 21.34 -29.02
C ILE A 12 32.55 20.60 -28.87
N ILE A 13 31.69 20.66 -29.88
CA ILE A 13 30.39 19.95 -29.85
C ILE A 13 30.59 18.44 -29.73
N PHE A 14 31.54 17.87 -30.48
CA PHE A 14 31.84 16.44 -30.39
C PHE A 14 32.46 16.06 -29.05
N LEU A 15 33.29 16.91 -28.44
CA LEU A 15 33.84 16.67 -27.11
C LEU A 15 32.76 16.67 -26.04
N VAL A 16 31.85 17.65 -26.08
CA VAL A 16 30.72 17.74 -25.14
C VAL A 16 29.78 16.55 -25.33
N GLY A 17 29.41 16.24 -26.57
CA GLY A 17 28.58 15.09 -26.91
C GLY A 17 29.21 13.77 -26.47
N GLY A 18 30.50 13.59 -26.72
CA GLY A 18 31.27 12.44 -26.26
C GLY A 18 31.31 12.33 -24.74
N GLY A 19 31.47 13.44 -24.03
CA GLY A 19 31.41 13.49 -22.56
C GLY A 19 30.05 13.05 -22.01
N VAL A 20 28.96 13.50 -22.63
CA VAL A 20 27.60 13.08 -22.27
C VAL A 20 27.41 11.58 -22.54
N LEU A 21 27.85 11.07 -23.69
CA LEU A 21 27.75 9.64 -24.02
C LEU A 21 28.58 8.78 -23.06
N ALA A 22 29.80 9.20 -22.71
CA ALA A 22 30.63 8.50 -21.74
C ALA A 22 29.97 8.47 -20.35
N ARG A 23 29.34 9.57 -19.94
CA ARG A 23 28.56 9.63 -18.69
C ARG A 23 27.37 8.67 -18.74
N LEU A 24 26.62 8.65 -19.84
CA LEU A 24 25.50 7.73 -20.02
C LEU A 24 25.96 6.28 -19.99
N PHE A 25 27.06 5.94 -20.68
CA PHE A 25 27.65 4.60 -20.65
C PHE A 25 28.03 4.19 -19.22
N SER A 26 28.64 5.08 -18.45
CA SER A 26 28.99 4.81 -17.05
C SER A 26 27.76 4.55 -16.19
N LEU A 27 26.69 5.35 -16.33
CA LEU A 27 25.46 5.17 -15.57
C LEU A 27 24.71 3.89 -15.99
N GLN A 28 24.61 3.63 -17.29
CA GLN A 28 23.79 2.56 -17.84
C GLN A 28 24.47 1.19 -17.80
N ILE A 29 25.78 1.11 -18.01
CA ILE A 29 26.50 -0.16 -18.15
C ILE A 29 27.36 -0.45 -16.92
N LEU A 30 28.18 0.50 -16.46
CA LEU A 30 29.04 0.26 -15.29
C LEU A 30 28.25 0.23 -13.98
N GLN A 31 27.15 0.99 -13.89
CA GLN A 31 26.30 1.09 -12.70
C GLN A 31 24.92 0.45 -12.91
N TYR A 32 24.79 -0.43 -13.91
CA TYR A 32 23.54 -1.11 -14.24
C TYR A 32 22.89 -1.75 -13.01
N ASP A 33 23.66 -2.53 -12.25
CA ASP A 33 23.15 -3.25 -11.08
C ASP A 33 22.60 -2.29 -10.01
N TYR A 34 23.28 -1.16 -9.78
CA TYR A 34 22.84 -0.17 -8.80
C TYR A 34 21.53 0.52 -9.23
N TYR A 35 21.44 0.97 -10.47
CA TYR A 35 20.26 1.69 -10.96
C TYR A 35 19.08 0.77 -11.28
N SER A 36 19.33 -0.49 -11.63
CA SER A 36 18.26 -1.50 -11.80
C SER A 36 17.61 -1.84 -10.46
N VAL A 37 18.38 -1.98 -9.38
CA VAL A 37 17.85 -2.16 -8.02
C VAL A 37 17.04 -0.93 -7.59
N LEU A 38 17.53 0.29 -7.83
CA LEU A 38 16.81 1.52 -7.50
C LEU A 38 15.50 1.67 -8.30
N ALA A 39 15.46 1.24 -9.55
CA ALA A 39 14.24 1.22 -10.37
C ALA A 39 13.28 0.10 -9.94
N GLN A 40 13.82 -1.01 -9.44
CA GLN A 40 13.03 -2.10 -8.88
C GLN A 40 12.37 -1.70 -7.56
N ASP A 41 13.03 -0.89 -6.73
CA ASP A 41 12.48 -0.31 -5.50
C ASP A 41 11.25 0.60 -5.75
N GLN A 42 11.16 1.22 -6.94
CA GLN A 42 9.96 2.00 -7.33
C GLN A 42 8.74 1.13 -7.63
N HIS A 43 8.93 -0.13 -8.03
CA HIS A 43 7.84 -1.06 -8.37
C HIS A 43 7.59 -2.11 -7.28
N GLN A 44 8.61 -2.49 -6.53
CA GLN A 44 8.50 -3.27 -5.32
C GLN A 44 8.08 -2.33 -4.21
N LEU A 45 6.77 -2.07 -4.15
CA LEU A 45 6.03 -1.75 -2.93
C LEU A 45 6.93 -1.16 -1.84
N HIS A 46 6.84 0.15 -1.68
CA HIS A 46 7.02 0.84 -0.41
C HIS A 46 6.18 0.12 0.67
N LYS A 47 6.61 -1.06 1.11
CA LYS A 47 6.60 -1.49 2.50
C LYS A 47 7.67 -0.66 3.19
N THR A 48 7.61 0.67 3.04
CA THR A 48 7.83 1.50 4.22
C THR A 48 7.03 0.83 5.30
N LEU A 49 7.74 0.23 6.26
CA LEU A 49 7.15 -0.17 7.53
C LEU A 49 6.37 1.06 7.96
N PHE A 50 5.05 1.05 7.73
CA PHE A 50 4.22 2.17 8.13
C PHE A 50 4.45 2.25 9.63
N PRO A 51 4.97 3.38 10.14
CA PRO A 51 5.29 3.47 11.55
C PRO A 51 4.00 3.18 12.33
N GLU A 52 4.02 2.12 13.13
CA GLU A 52 2.88 1.75 13.95
C GLU A 52 2.63 2.86 14.98
N ARG A 53 1.36 3.16 15.25
CA ARG A 53 1.01 4.18 16.24
C ARG A 53 1.45 3.71 17.63
N GLY A 54 1.98 4.61 18.46
CA GLY A 54 2.28 4.26 19.85
C GLY A 54 1.03 3.79 20.62
N GLU A 55 1.26 2.90 21.58
CA GLU A 55 0.23 2.34 22.44
C GLU A 55 0.20 3.05 23.81
N ILE A 56 -0.97 3.15 24.42
CA ILE A 56 -1.19 3.81 25.71
C ILE A 56 -1.76 2.80 26.69
N PHE A 57 -1.07 2.62 27.82
CA PHE A 57 -1.48 1.74 28.92
C PHE A 57 -1.64 2.52 30.22
N LEU A 58 -2.53 2.05 31.09
CA LEU A 58 -2.71 2.54 32.45
C LEU A 58 -2.15 1.52 33.44
N GLN A 59 -1.30 1.96 34.36
CA GLN A 59 -0.78 1.13 35.44
C GLN A 59 -1.51 1.43 36.75
N ASP A 60 -2.00 0.38 37.42
CA ASP A 60 -2.54 0.54 38.77
C ASP A 60 -1.41 0.48 39.81
N LEU A 61 -1.07 1.63 40.39
CA LEU A 61 -0.02 1.78 41.40
C LEU A 61 -0.37 1.11 42.75
N SER A 62 -1.66 0.96 43.07
CA SER A 62 -2.13 0.32 44.30
C SER A 62 -1.94 -1.19 44.25
N LEU A 63 -2.20 -1.80 43.09
CA LEU A 63 -2.00 -3.24 42.86
C LEU A 63 -0.52 -3.58 42.67
N SER A 64 0.22 -2.78 41.91
CA SER A 64 1.65 -2.99 41.67
C SER A 64 2.47 -2.99 42.96
N ARG A 65 2.07 -2.18 43.96
CA ARG A 65 2.75 -2.10 45.26
C ARG A 65 2.39 -3.23 46.23
N ARG A 66 1.25 -3.92 46.05
CA ARG A 66 0.80 -5.00 46.95
C ARG A 66 1.23 -6.40 46.49
N ASN A 67 1.19 -6.66 45.17
CA ASN A 67 1.45 -7.99 44.62
C ASN A 67 2.77 -8.12 43.86
N GLY A 68 3.49 -7.01 43.62
CA GLY A 68 4.74 -7.03 42.83
C GLY A 68 4.54 -7.21 41.32
N ASP A 69 3.31 -7.47 40.87
CA ASP A 69 2.95 -7.57 39.46
C ASP A 69 2.55 -6.19 38.91
N GLU A 70 3.28 -5.72 37.89
CA GLU A 70 2.95 -4.52 37.12
C GLU A 70 1.81 -4.84 36.13
N VAL A 71 0.58 -4.67 36.58
CA VAL A 71 -0.60 -4.86 35.72
C VAL A 71 -0.85 -3.59 34.92
N HIS A 72 -0.69 -3.69 33.60
CA HIS A 72 -0.98 -2.65 32.63
C HIS A 72 -2.31 -2.92 31.92
N TYR A 73 -3.21 -1.95 31.92
CA TYR A 73 -4.48 -2.01 31.21
C TYR A 73 -4.41 -1.19 29.92
N PRO A 74 -4.71 -1.77 28.75
CA PRO A 74 -4.65 -1.05 27.48
C PRO A 74 -5.78 -0.01 27.40
N LEU A 75 -5.42 1.26 27.15
CA LEU A 75 -6.37 2.34 26.86
C LEU A 75 -6.47 2.63 25.36
N ALA A 76 -5.34 2.57 24.65
CA ALA A 76 -5.30 2.71 23.20
C ALA A 76 -4.21 1.81 22.63
N ILE A 77 -4.60 0.83 21.81
CA ILE A 77 -3.68 -0.11 21.15
C ILE A 77 -4.05 -0.24 19.68
N ASN A 78 -3.09 -0.67 18.86
CA ASN A 78 -3.38 -1.01 17.48
C ASN A 78 -3.96 -2.41 17.43
N LYS A 79 -5.06 -2.58 16.70
CA LYS A 79 -5.67 -3.88 16.46
C LYS A 79 -5.91 -4.05 14.98
N GLU A 80 -5.43 -5.17 14.46
CA GLU A 80 -5.80 -5.61 13.13
C GLU A 80 -7.19 -6.25 13.20
N PHE A 81 -8.08 -5.81 12.32
CA PHE A 81 -9.44 -6.28 12.24
C PHE A 81 -9.73 -6.77 10.83
N GLN A 82 -10.46 -7.87 10.72
CA GLN A 82 -10.93 -8.35 9.43
C GLN A 82 -12.16 -7.54 8.99
N GLN A 83 -12.28 -7.33 7.69
CA GLN A 83 -13.41 -6.65 7.08
C GLN A 83 -13.94 -7.49 5.93
N VAL A 84 -15.26 -7.69 5.94
CA VAL A 84 -15.96 -8.39 4.87
C VAL A 84 -16.52 -7.36 3.90
N TYR A 85 -16.31 -7.58 2.61
CA TYR A 85 -16.80 -6.73 1.53
C TYR A 85 -17.35 -7.60 0.39
N LEU A 86 -18.15 -7.00 -0.48
CA LEU A 86 -18.70 -7.63 -1.67
C LEU A 86 -18.35 -6.83 -2.92
N ILE A 87 -18.30 -7.53 -4.04
CA ILE A 87 -18.13 -6.96 -5.38
C ILE A 87 -19.42 -7.29 -6.14
N PRO A 88 -20.43 -6.40 -6.13
CA PRO A 88 -21.74 -6.58 -6.76
C PRO A 88 -21.68 -7.16 -8.17
N ASN A 89 -20.80 -6.62 -9.01
CA ASN A 89 -20.62 -7.05 -10.40
C ASN A 89 -20.16 -8.49 -10.60
N LYS A 90 -19.64 -9.14 -9.56
CA LYS A 90 -19.19 -10.54 -9.65
C LYS A 90 -20.22 -11.54 -9.11
N ILE A 91 -21.37 -11.05 -8.63
CA ILE A 91 -22.40 -11.89 -8.03
C ILE A 91 -23.33 -12.40 -9.12
N ILE A 92 -23.53 -13.72 -9.18
CA ILE A 92 -24.46 -14.36 -10.10
C ILE A 92 -25.89 -14.09 -9.63
N GLU A 93 -26.75 -13.57 -10.52
CA GLU A 93 -28.13 -13.17 -10.18
C GLU A 93 -28.94 -14.28 -9.50
N GLN A 94 -28.74 -15.53 -9.93
CA GLN A 94 -29.43 -16.71 -9.43
C GLN A 94 -29.05 -17.09 -7.99
N GLU A 95 -27.87 -16.68 -7.52
CA GLU A 95 -27.34 -17.02 -6.20
C GLU A 95 -27.55 -15.89 -5.17
N LYS A 96 -28.09 -14.74 -5.58
CA LYS A 96 -28.25 -13.56 -4.72
C LYS A 96 -29.05 -13.86 -3.46
N ASP A 97 -30.21 -14.49 -3.59
CA ASP A 97 -31.11 -14.75 -2.46
C ASP A 97 -30.50 -15.75 -1.46
N GLU A 98 -29.83 -16.80 -1.95
CA GLU A 98 -29.12 -17.75 -1.08
C GLU A 98 -27.97 -17.07 -0.35
N MET A 99 -27.21 -16.24 -1.05
CA MET A 99 -26.08 -15.52 -0.48
C MET A 99 -26.52 -14.50 0.56
N VAL A 100 -27.61 -13.76 0.33
CA VAL A 100 -28.21 -12.83 1.31
C VAL A 100 -28.59 -13.58 2.60
N ASN A 101 -29.24 -14.74 2.47
CA ASN A 101 -29.65 -15.54 3.62
C ASN A 101 -28.43 -16.01 4.43
N LYS A 102 -27.44 -16.61 3.78
CA LYS A 102 -26.22 -17.10 4.45
C LYS A 102 -25.41 -15.96 5.10
N LEU A 103 -25.24 -14.84 4.40
CA LEU A 103 -24.49 -13.70 4.91
C LEU A 103 -25.22 -12.99 6.06
N SER A 104 -26.55 -12.94 6.03
CA SER A 104 -27.35 -12.39 7.13
C SER A 104 -27.12 -13.17 8.42
N ASP A 105 -27.18 -14.50 8.35
CA ASP A 105 -26.98 -15.37 9.52
C ASP A 105 -25.53 -15.34 10.03
N LEU A 106 -24.53 -15.36 9.11
CA LEU A 106 -23.11 -15.34 9.48
C LEU A 106 -22.65 -13.99 10.03
N LEU A 107 -23.14 -12.88 9.46
CA LEU A 107 -22.68 -11.54 9.80
C LEU A 107 -23.60 -10.84 10.81
N ASP A 108 -24.70 -11.47 11.23
CA ASP A 108 -25.72 -10.87 12.09
C ASP A 108 -26.17 -9.50 11.53
N LEU A 109 -26.48 -9.51 10.23
CA LEU A 109 -26.89 -8.32 9.47
C LEU A 109 -28.28 -8.53 8.90
N ASN A 110 -29.07 -7.47 8.82
CA ASN A 110 -30.39 -7.54 8.22
C ASN A 110 -30.28 -7.83 6.70
N LYS A 111 -31.06 -8.81 6.23
CA LYS A 111 -31.20 -9.21 4.82
C LYS A 111 -31.48 -8.02 3.91
N GLU A 112 -32.37 -7.10 4.31
CA GLU A 112 -32.70 -5.94 3.48
C GLU A 112 -31.49 -5.04 3.23
N VAL A 113 -30.60 -4.90 4.23
CA VAL A 113 -29.38 -4.09 4.11
C VAL A 113 -28.39 -4.75 3.16
N ILE A 114 -28.23 -6.07 3.25
CA ILE A 114 -27.33 -6.82 2.35
C ILE A 114 -27.84 -6.76 0.91
N LEU A 115 -29.15 -6.92 0.71
CA LEU A 115 -29.77 -6.91 -0.62
C LEU A 115 -29.63 -5.53 -1.30
N GLN A 116 -29.80 -4.44 -0.55
CA GLN A 116 -29.51 -3.09 -1.05
C GLN A 116 -28.06 -2.93 -1.50
N ARG A 117 -27.10 -3.53 -0.77
CA ARG A 117 -25.67 -3.46 -1.08
C ARG A 117 -25.29 -4.30 -2.30
N ILE A 118 -25.88 -5.48 -2.46
CA ILE A 118 -25.68 -6.37 -3.63
C ILE A 118 -26.21 -5.74 -4.92
N ASN A 119 -27.25 -4.92 -4.85
CA ASN A 119 -27.85 -4.32 -6.05
C ASN A 119 -27.09 -3.11 -6.61
N LYS A 120 -26.04 -2.63 -5.92
CA LYS A 120 -25.19 -1.54 -6.40
C LYS A 120 -24.17 -2.04 -7.44
N GLN A 121 -24.63 -2.42 -8.63
CA GLN A 121 -23.74 -2.99 -9.65
C GLN A 121 -22.55 -2.08 -9.99
N ASP A 122 -22.72 -0.76 -10.00
CA ASP A 122 -21.61 0.15 -10.33
C ASP A 122 -20.48 0.22 -9.28
N ASP A 123 -20.63 -0.39 -8.10
CA ASP A 123 -19.62 -0.34 -7.04
C ASP A 123 -18.60 -1.50 -7.17
N PRO A 124 -17.29 -1.24 -7.36
CA PRO A 124 -16.29 -2.30 -7.35
C PRO A 124 -15.91 -2.80 -5.94
N TYR A 125 -16.31 -2.08 -4.88
CA TYR A 125 -15.98 -2.40 -3.50
C TYR A 125 -17.06 -1.90 -2.52
N GLU A 126 -17.96 -2.79 -2.11
CA GLU A 126 -19.00 -2.45 -1.13
C GLU A 126 -18.72 -3.15 0.21
N PRO A 127 -18.32 -2.42 1.27
CA PRO A 127 -18.12 -2.99 2.59
C PRO A 127 -19.42 -3.61 3.12
N LEU A 128 -19.34 -4.73 3.84
CA LEU A 128 -20.47 -5.32 4.56
C LEU A 128 -20.37 -5.07 6.06
N LYS A 129 -19.31 -5.60 6.68
CA LYS A 129 -19.09 -5.54 8.13
C LYS A 129 -17.62 -5.32 8.42
N HIS A 130 -17.38 -4.43 9.38
CA HIS A 130 -16.05 -4.14 9.90
C HIS A 130 -15.86 -4.89 11.22
N LYS A 131 -14.61 -5.24 11.55
CA LYS A 131 -14.25 -5.87 12.83
C LYS A 131 -14.95 -7.22 13.03
N VAL A 132 -14.79 -8.10 12.04
CA VAL A 132 -15.16 -9.53 12.13
C VAL A 132 -14.06 -10.30 12.85
#